data_AF-A0A820K850-F1
#
_entry.id   AF-A0A820K850-F1
#
_cell.length_a   1.000
_cell.length_b   1.000
_cell.length_c   1.000
_cell.angle_alpha   90.00
_cell.angle_beta   90.00
_cell.angle_gamma   90.00
#
_symmetry.space_group_name_H-M   'P 1'
#
loop_
_entity.id
_entity.type
_entity.pdbx_description
1 polymer ?
#
loop_
_entity_poly.entity_id
_entity_poly.type
_entity_poly.pdbx_seq_one_letter_code
_entity_poly.pdbx_strand_id
1 'polypeptide(L)'
;MDPEDNDIYMSNLADKYFDRPMDPEFDICMADFASEYEIKSVNNNIKNPRTPIKRLQTLNFAVKKRCSRNAIIRYPYFNRETDKENYFENLLCLYLPIRSRNELEKLYELFYQTAEVFDNRQLCVRKVKDIVKENRQKYEAHFKETEEIESLYSQLSLDMRENEWAEIIANKEKKSAWSREIEEEDNPDFNIIHTKKNKNTSVDLKQNF
;
A
#
# COMPACT_ATOMS: atom_id res chain seq x y z
N MET A 1 23.79 7.74 -33.62
CA MET A 1 22.89 7.35 -32.52
C MET A 1 22.15 6.14 -33.01
N ASP A 2 22.45 4.97 -32.46
CA ASP A 2 21.72 3.76 -32.82
C ASP A 2 20.25 3.91 -32.35
N PRO A 3 19.27 3.52 -33.17
CA PRO A 3 17.86 3.56 -32.78
C PRO A 3 17.58 2.72 -31.52
N GLU A 4 18.43 1.73 -31.23
CA GLU A 4 18.35 0.83 -30.07
C GLU A 4 18.65 1.52 -28.73
N ASP A 5 19.43 2.61 -28.72
CA ASP A 5 19.73 3.35 -27.50
C ASP A 5 18.52 4.18 -27.01
N ASN A 6 17.61 4.59 -27.90
CA ASN A 6 16.45 5.40 -27.53
C ASN A 6 15.46 4.63 -26.64
N ASP A 7 15.26 3.33 -26.87
CA ASP A 7 14.30 2.50 -26.10
C ASP A 7 14.70 2.36 -24.61
N ILE A 8 16.01 2.44 -24.32
CA ILE A 8 16.53 2.35 -22.96
C ILE A 8 16.12 3.59 -22.13
N TYR A 9 16.09 4.76 -22.76
CA TYR A 9 15.80 6.04 -22.10
C TYR A 9 14.31 6.41 -22.10
N MET A 10 13.49 5.78 -22.95
CA MET A 10 12.06 6.10 -23.07
C MET A 10 11.12 5.15 -22.32
N SER A 11 11.57 3.93 -21.99
CA SER A 11 10.69 2.93 -21.36
C SER A 11 10.60 3.06 -19.84
N ASN A 12 9.37 3.23 -19.34
CA ASN A 12 9.06 3.28 -17.92
C ASN A 12 8.91 1.85 -17.32
N LEU A 13 8.63 1.76 -16.00
CA LEU A 13 8.44 0.47 -15.32
C LEU A 13 7.22 -0.30 -15.84
N ALA A 14 6.13 0.40 -16.17
CA ALA A 14 4.91 -0.21 -16.70
C ALA A 14 5.15 -0.81 -18.09
N ASP A 15 5.89 -0.13 -18.96
CA ASP A 15 6.25 -0.64 -20.29
C ASP A 15 7.03 -1.96 -20.16
N LYS A 16 7.99 -2.01 -19.22
CA LYS A 16 8.78 -3.22 -18.93
C LYS A 16 7.95 -4.34 -18.31
N TYR A 17 6.92 -3.99 -17.54
CA TYR A 17 5.98 -4.95 -16.99
C TYR A 17 5.07 -5.53 -18.09
N PHE A 18 4.57 -4.72 -19.02
CA PHE A 18 3.75 -5.24 -20.12
C PHE A 18 4.57 -6.08 -21.10
N ASP A 19 5.85 -5.75 -21.27
CA ASP A 19 6.79 -6.50 -22.12
C ASP A 19 7.45 -7.71 -21.42
N ARG A 20 6.95 -8.12 -20.24
CA ARG A 20 7.49 -9.27 -19.47
C ARG A 20 7.33 -10.60 -20.22
N PRO A 21 8.18 -11.62 -19.96
CA PRO A 21 8.10 -12.92 -20.63
C PRO A 21 6.70 -13.56 -20.57
N MET A 22 6.33 -14.35 -21.59
CA MET A 22 5.06 -15.11 -21.60
C MET A 22 5.06 -16.35 -20.71
N ASP A 23 6.13 -16.60 -19.94
CA ASP A 23 6.14 -17.75 -19.03
C ASP A 23 5.10 -17.58 -17.92
N PRO A 24 4.47 -18.67 -17.45
CA PRO A 24 3.49 -18.63 -16.35
C PRO A 24 4.03 -18.02 -15.04
N GLU A 25 5.34 -18.10 -14.83
CA GLU A 25 6.02 -17.46 -13.70
C GLU A 25 5.83 -15.93 -13.67
N PHE A 26 5.59 -15.31 -14.84
CA PHE A 26 5.35 -13.88 -15.02
C PHE A 26 3.87 -13.52 -15.11
N ASP A 27 2.94 -14.45 -14.85
CA ASP A 27 1.51 -14.13 -14.67
C ASP A 27 1.26 -13.52 -13.29
N ILE A 28 1.90 -12.38 -13.04
CA ILE A 28 2.02 -11.70 -11.76
C ILE A 28 1.54 -10.26 -11.91
N CYS A 29 1.15 -9.61 -10.81
CA CYS A 29 0.77 -8.20 -10.84
C CYS A 29 2.00 -7.28 -10.92
N MET A 30 1.80 -6.01 -11.27
CA MET A 30 2.89 -5.05 -11.41
C MET A 30 3.65 -4.84 -10.09
N ALA A 31 2.96 -4.89 -8.96
CA ALA A 31 3.59 -4.82 -7.65
C ALA A 31 4.55 -6.01 -7.40
N ASP A 32 4.12 -7.26 -7.66
CA ASP A 32 5.01 -8.43 -7.56
C ASP A 32 6.21 -8.30 -8.50
N PHE A 33 5.98 -7.84 -9.73
CA PHE A 33 7.05 -7.62 -10.70
C PHE A 33 8.08 -6.59 -10.22
N ALA A 34 7.62 -5.43 -9.77
CA ALA A 34 8.48 -4.34 -9.32
C ALA A 34 9.23 -4.70 -8.01
N SER A 35 8.59 -5.46 -7.12
CA SER A 35 9.14 -5.81 -5.81
C SER A 35 10.12 -6.97 -5.91
N GLU A 36 9.74 -8.08 -6.55
CA GLU A 36 10.51 -9.32 -6.58
C GLU A 36 11.57 -9.35 -7.67
N TYR A 37 11.44 -8.56 -8.73
CA TYR A 37 12.35 -8.61 -9.88
C TYR A 37 13.23 -7.36 -9.98
N GLU A 38 14.45 -7.57 -10.48
CA GLU A 38 15.40 -6.54 -10.84
C GLU A 38 15.50 -6.48 -12.36
N ILE A 39 15.18 -5.31 -12.94
CA ILE A 39 15.28 -5.07 -14.37
C ILE A 39 16.70 -4.56 -14.71
N LYS A 40 17.28 -5.09 -15.78
CA LYS A 40 18.64 -4.79 -16.24
C LYS A 40 18.67 -4.55 -17.73
N SER A 41 19.49 -3.60 -18.19
CA SER A 41 19.82 -3.51 -19.61
C SER A 41 20.61 -4.75 -20.02
N VAL A 42 20.34 -5.28 -21.22
CA VAL A 42 20.99 -6.49 -21.76
C VAL A 42 22.50 -6.30 -21.94
N ASN A 43 22.96 -5.05 -22.10
CA ASN A 43 24.38 -4.73 -22.24
C ASN A 43 25.19 -5.05 -20.97
N ASN A 44 24.52 -5.22 -19.82
CA ASN A 44 25.14 -5.61 -18.57
C ASN A 44 25.32 -7.14 -18.49
N ASN A 45 26.38 -7.66 -19.11
CA ASN A 45 26.72 -9.08 -19.05
C ASN A 45 27.08 -9.52 -17.61
N ILE A 46 26.17 -10.24 -16.95
CA ILE A 46 26.44 -10.87 -15.64
C ILE A 46 27.04 -12.24 -15.88
N LYS A 47 28.29 -12.41 -15.47
CA LYS A 47 28.92 -13.74 -15.40
C LYS A 47 28.32 -14.51 -14.21
N ASN A 48 27.79 -15.71 -14.47
CA ASN A 48 27.21 -16.63 -13.47
C ASN A 48 26.14 -16.00 -12.57
N PRO A 49 24.95 -15.68 -13.11
CA PRO A 49 23.87 -15.13 -12.30
C PRO A 49 23.33 -16.13 -11.29
N ARG A 50 23.02 -15.67 -10.06
CA ARG A 50 22.43 -16.49 -9.00
C ARG A 50 21.00 -16.95 -9.29
N THR A 51 20.27 -16.18 -10.08
CA THR A 51 18.90 -16.48 -10.52
C THR A 51 18.83 -16.42 -12.03
N PRO A 52 17.92 -17.19 -12.67
CA PRO A 52 17.72 -17.11 -14.11
C PRO A 52 17.46 -15.69 -14.58
N ILE A 53 18.12 -15.29 -15.67
CA ILE A 53 17.87 -14.03 -16.35
C ILE A 53 16.98 -14.34 -17.56
N LYS A 54 15.83 -13.67 -17.65
CA LYS A 54 14.93 -13.76 -18.81
C LYS A 54 14.86 -12.42 -19.52
N ARG A 55 14.92 -12.43 -20.85
CA ARG A 55 14.79 -11.20 -21.66
C ARG A 55 13.34 -10.76 -21.70
N LEU A 56 13.11 -9.46 -21.74
CA LEU A 56 11.80 -8.93 -22.13
C LEU A 56 11.54 -9.24 -23.61
N GLN A 57 10.28 -9.14 -24.03
CA GLN A 57 9.87 -9.61 -25.35
C GLN A 57 10.40 -8.72 -26.48
N THR A 58 10.25 -7.42 -26.31
CA THR A 58 10.53 -6.42 -27.36
C THR A 58 11.62 -5.45 -26.91
N LEU A 59 11.58 -5.02 -25.66
CA LEU A 59 12.50 -4.05 -25.09
C LEU A 59 13.86 -4.70 -24.82
N ASN A 60 14.93 -3.94 -25.01
CA ASN A 60 16.31 -4.39 -24.77
C ASN A 60 16.70 -4.44 -23.27
N PHE A 61 15.83 -5.07 -22.47
CA PHE A 61 16.03 -5.32 -21.05
C PHE A 61 15.87 -6.79 -20.73
N ALA A 62 16.37 -7.17 -19.57
CA ALA A 62 16.19 -8.47 -18.99
C ALA A 62 15.80 -8.35 -17.52
N VAL A 63 15.11 -9.36 -17.02
CA VAL A 63 14.62 -9.45 -15.65
C VAL A 63 15.22 -10.66 -14.97
N LYS A 64 15.50 -10.50 -13.68
CA LYS A 64 15.90 -11.60 -12.81
C LYS A 64 15.25 -11.43 -11.45
N LYS A 65 15.01 -12.54 -10.76
CA LYS A 65 14.48 -12.52 -9.40
C LYS A 65 15.53 -11.99 -8.42
N ARG A 66 15.13 -11.12 -7.50
CA ARG A 66 15.97 -10.62 -6.39
C ARG A 66 16.20 -11.76 -5.39
N CYS A 67 17.44 -11.91 -4.95
CA CYS A 67 17.80 -13.01 -4.04
C CYS A 67 17.74 -12.63 -2.55
N SER A 68 17.91 -11.35 -2.21
CA SER A 68 18.11 -10.91 -0.82
C SER A 68 16.86 -10.29 -0.21
N ARG A 69 16.39 -9.17 -0.77
CA ARG A 69 15.24 -8.43 -0.29
C ARG A 69 14.42 -7.90 -1.46
N ASN A 70 13.11 -7.95 -1.26
CA ASN A 70 12.13 -7.33 -2.13
C ASN A 70 12.30 -5.80 -2.11
N ALA A 71 12.06 -5.16 -3.25
CA ALA A 71 12.14 -3.71 -3.36
C ALA A 71 10.90 -3.04 -2.75
N ILE A 72 11.11 -1.90 -2.09
CA ILE A 72 10.02 -1.03 -1.65
C ILE A 72 9.47 -0.32 -2.87
N ILE A 73 8.15 -0.41 -3.07
CA ILE A 73 7.45 0.24 -4.17
C ILE A 73 6.85 1.53 -3.63
N ARG A 74 7.05 2.62 -4.38
CA ARG A 74 6.39 3.90 -4.15
C ARG A 74 5.49 4.15 -5.36
N TYR A 75 4.24 4.45 -5.10
CA TYR A 75 3.25 4.75 -6.13
C TYR A 75 2.44 5.97 -5.70
N PRO A 76 1.85 6.72 -6.65
CA PRO A 76 0.98 7.83 -6.32
C PRO A 76 -0.21 7.36 -5.49
N TYR A 77 -0.50 8.09 -4.41
CA TYR A 77 -1.68 7.85 -3.61
C TYR A 77 -2.84 8.65 -4.18
N PHE A 78 -3.95 7.97 -4.46
CA PHE A 78 -5.20 8.60 -4.85
C PHE A 78 -6.21 8.39 -3.73
N ASN A 79 -7.02 9.41 -3.46
CA ASN A 79 -8.06 9.31 -2.45
C ASN A 79 -9.33 8.77 -3.11
N ARG A 80 -9.88 7.69 -2.54
CA ARG A 80 -11.06 7.00 -3.04
C ARG A 80 -12.32 7.88 -3.08
N GLU A 81 -12.47 8.87 -2.20
CA GLU A 81 -13.67 9.72 -2.17
C GLU A 81 -13.57 10.87 -3.17
N THR A 82 -12.41 11.50 -3.24
CA THR A 82 -12.21 12.70 -4.08
C THR A 82 -11.82 12.37 -5.51
N ASP A 83 -11.16 11.23 -5.74
CA ASP A 83 -10.59 10.82 -7.03
C ASP A 83 -10.78 9.31 -7.26
N LYS A 84 -12.05 8.91 -7.39
CA LYS A 84 -12.47 7.51 -7.58
C LYS A 84 -11.84 6.86 -8.80
N GLU A 85 -11.82 7.57 -9.91
CA GLU A 85 -11.39 7.01 -11.20
C GLU A 85 -9.91 6.63 -11.13
N ASN A 86 -9.03 7.56 -10.74
CA ASN A 86 -7.60 7.27 -10.63
C ASN A 86 -7.30 6.29 -9.49
N TYR A 87 -8.09 6.31 -8.40
CA TYR A 87 -7.97 5.33 -7.32
C TYR A 87 -8.15 3.90 -7.85
N PHE A 88 -9.27 3.61 -8.51
CA PHE A 88 -9.53 2.26 -9.02
C PHE A 88 -8.65 1.90 -10.21
N GLU A 89 -8.31 2.84 -11.09
CA GLU A 89 -7.33 2.60 -12.16
C GLU A 89 -5.98 2.15 -11.59
N ASN A 90 -5.45 2.90 -10.63
CA ASN A 90 -4.16 2.63 -10.02
C ASN A 90 -4.18 1.32 -9.24
N LEU A 91 -5.26 1.07 -8.50
CA LEU A 91 -5.47 -0.17 -7.76
C LEU A 91 -5.43 -1.40 -8.69
N LEU A 92 -6.16 -1.35 -9.81
CA LEU A 92 -6.20 -2.43 -10.80
C LEU A 92 -4.83 -2.58 -11.48
N CYS A 93 -4.21 -1.49 -11.93
CA CYS A 93 -2.90 -1.55 -12.61
C CYS A 93 -1.80 -2.14 -11.72
N LEU A 94 -1.81 -1.85 -10.42
CA LEU A 94 -0.78 -2.33 -9.49
C LEU A 94 -0.97 -3.80 -9.11
N TYR A 95 -2.21 -4.21 -8.81
CA TYR A 95 -2.49 -5.46 -8.11
C TYR A 95 -3.23 -6.51 -8.94
N LEU A 96 -3.74 -6.17 -10.14
CA LEU A 96 -4.31 -7.15 -11.06
C LEU A 96 -3.23 -7.64 -12.06
N PRO A 97 -3.06 -8.96 -12.26
CA PRO A 97 -2.15 -9.50 -13.27
C PRO A 97 -2.62 -9.27 -14.72
N ILE A 98 -2.45 -8.05 -15.23
CA ILE A 98 -2.81 -7.69 -16.63
C ILE A 98 -1.61 -7.72 -17.59
N ARG A 99 -1.81 -8.06 -18.86
CA ARG A 99 -0.77 -8.02 -19.92
C ARG A 99 -0.82 -6.75 -20.76
N SER A 100 -1.93 -6.04 -20.76
CA SER A 100 -2.13 -4.74 -21.39
C SER A 100 -3.10 -3.88 -20.59
N ARG A 101 -2.92 -2.56 -20.63
CA ARG A 101 -3.89 -1.62 -20.06
C ARG A 101 -5.27 -1.74 -20.72
N ASN A 102 -5.32 -2.21 -21.98
CA ASN A 102 -6.57 -2.41 -22.71
C ASN A 102 -7.46 -3.53 -22.15
N GLU A 103 -6.94 -4.37 -21.24
CA GLU A 103 -7.74 -5.38 -20.52
C GLU A 103 -8.63 -4.76 -19.44
N LEU A 104 -8.38 -3.50 -19.07
CA LEU A 104 -9.20 -2.78 -18.10
C LEU A 104 -10.32 -2.03 -18.81
N GLU A 105 -11.55 -2.19 -18.31
CA GLU A 105 -12.68 -1.40 -18.79
C GLU A 105 -12.65 0.02 -18.21
N LYS A 106 -13.19 1.00 -18.97
CA LYS A 106 -13.20 2.43 -18.60
C LYS A 106 -14.11 2.78 -17.42
N LEU A 107 -14.74 1.80 -16.77
CA LEU A 107 -15.47 1.94 -15.51
C LEU A 107 -14.75 1.13 -14.44
N TYR A 108 -13.55 1.58 -14.05
CA TYR A 108 -12.64 0.83 -13.18
C TYR A 108 -13.28 0.39 -11.86
N GLU A 109 -14.14 1.21 -11.25
CA GLU A 109 -14.87 0.84 -10.03
C GLU A 109 -15.80 -0.35 -10.26
N LEU A 110 -16.63 -0.28 -11.31
CA LEU A 110 -17.59 -1.34 -11.63
C LEU A 110 -16.86 -2.63 -12.00
N PHE A 111 -15.80 -2.51 -12.80
CA PHE A 111 -14.93 -3.62 -13.17
C PHE A 111 -14.32 -4.27 -11.93
N TYR A 112 -13.75 -3.48 -11.01
CA TYR A 112 -13.22 -3.98 -9.75
C TYR A 112 -14.26 -4.74 -8.92
N GLN A 113 -15.51 -4.26 -8.88
CA GLN A 113 -16.57 -4.84 -8.06
C GLN A 113 -17.20 -6.10 -8.66
N THR A 114 -17.37 -6.15 -9.98
CA THR A 114 -18.24 -7.13 -10.66
C THR A 114 -17.51 -8.07 -11.59
N ALA A 115 -16.33 -7.69 -12.10
CA ALA A 115 -15.66 -8.49 -13.12
C ALA A 115 -15.01 -9.75 -12.54
N GLU A 116 -14.99 -10.77 -13.38
CA GLU A 116 -14.30 -12.03 -13.15
C GLU A 116 -13.29 -12.26 -14.26
N VAL A 117 -12.11 -12.72 -13.89
CA VAL A 117 -11.00 -12.99 -14.82
C VAL A 117 -10.46 -14.40 -14.58
N PHE A 118 -9.90 -14.99 -15.63
CA PHE A 118 -9.22 -16.27 -15.50
C PHE A 118 -7.82 -16.06 -14.90
N ASP A 119 -7.59 -16.60 -13.71
CA ASP A 119 -6.30 -16.56 -13.04
C ASP A 119 -5.42 -17.69 -13.59
N ASN A 120 -4.44 -17.36 -14.43
CA ASN A 120 -3.52 -18.34 -15.00
C ASN A 120 -2.68 -19.09 -13.95
N ARG A 121 -2.46 -18.51 -12.76
CA ARG A 121 -1.69 -19.18 -11.69
C ARG A 121 -2.51 -20.26 -11.00
N GLN A 122 -3.80 -20.00 -10.79
CA GLN A 122 -4.72 -20.93 -10.12
C GLN A 122 -5.54 -21.78 -11.09
N LEU A 123 -5.47 -21.47 -12.39
CA LEU A 123 -6.20 -22.13 -13.48
C LEU A 123 -7.72 -22.14 -13.25
N CYS A 124 -8.25 -21.05 -12.69
CA CYS A 124 -9.68 -20.90 -12.39
C CYS A 124 -10.17 -19.46 -12.59
N VAL A 125 -11.49 -19.31 -12.76
CA VAL A 125 -12.13 -17.99 -12.82
C VAL A 125 -12.27 -17.44 -11.40
N ARG A 126 -11.85 -16.20 -11.19
CA ARG A 126 -11.90 -15.52 -9.90
C ARG A 126 -12.38 -14.08 -10.05
N LYS A 127 -12.99 -13.54 -8.99
CA LYS A 127 -13.36 -12.14 -8.93
C LYS A 127 -12.12 -11.27 -8.90
N VAL A 128 -12.12 -10.21 -9.71
CA VAL A 128 -11.05 -9.21 -9.75
C VAL A 128 -10.78 -8.64 -8.36
N LYS A 129 -11.85 -8.36 -7.61
CA LYS A 129 -11.79 -7.89 -6.22
C LYS A 129 -10.90 -8.74 -5.33
N ASP A 130 -11.04 -10.07 -5.38
CA ASP A 130 -10.36 -10.99 -4.48
C ASP A 130 -8.87 -11.08 -4.82
N ILE A 131 -8.54 -11.17 -6.12
CA ILE A 131 -7.15 -11.17 -6.60
C ILE A 131 -6.43 -9.89 -6.16
N VAL A 132 -7.07 -8.74 -6.38
CA VAL A 132 -6.50 -7.43 -6.05
C VAL A 132 -6.29 -7.30 -4.54
N LYS A 133 -7.25 -7.72 -3.72
CA LYS A 133 -7.12 -7.70 -2.25
C LYS A 133 -5.97 -8.56 -1.75
N GLU A 134 -5.87 -9.80 -2.22
CA GLU A 134 -4.79 -10.72 -1.85
C GLU A 134 -3.41 -10.16 -2.20
N ASN A 135 -3.28 -9.56 -3.39
CA ASN A 135 -2.02 -8.96 -3.81
C ASN A 135 -1.71 -7.66 -3.05
N ARG A 136 -2.72 -6.82 -2.80
CA ARG A 136 -2.58 -5.56 -2.06
C ARG A 136 -2.13 -5.78 -0.61
N GLN A 137 -2.69 -6.79 0.05
CA GLN A 137 -2.34 -7.14 1.43
C GLN A 137 -0.84 -7.43 1.63
N LYS A 138 -0.12 -7.88 0.59
CA LYS A 138 1.32 -8.15 0.67
C LYS A 138 2.17 -6.88 0.85
N TYR A 139 1.66 -5.73 0.40
CA TYR A 139 2.44 -4.50 0.26
C TYR A 139 1.95 -3.36 1.14
N GLU A 140 0.66 -3.32 1.46
CA GLU A 140 0.09 -2.29 2.32
C GLU A 140 0.03 -2.77 3.77
N ALA A 141 0.89 -2.19 4.62
CA ALA A 141 1.01 -2.56 6.03
C ALA A 141 -0.32 -2.42 6.81
N HIS A 142 -1.13 -1.42 6.47
CA HIS A 142 -2.42 -1.14 7.11
C HIS A 142 -3.63 -1.61 6.29
N PHE A 143 -3.43 -2.60 5.41
CA PHE A 143 -4.50 -3.10 4.54
C PHE A 143 -5.71 -3.59 5.33
N LYS A 144 -5.47 -4.34 6.41
CA LYS A 144 -6.53 -4.92 7.24
C LYS A 144 -7.36 -3.84 7.92
N GLU A 145 -6.71 -2.86 8.54
CA GLU A 145 -7.40 -1.74 9.19
C GLU A 145 -8.21 -0.94 8.18
N THR A 146 -7.67 -0.72 6.98
CA THR A 146 -8.38 -0.02 5.91
C THR A 146 -9.60 -0.81 5.42
N GLU A 147 -9.46 -2.12 5.23
CA GLU A 147 -10.57 -2.99 4.82
C GLU A 147 -11.65 -3.10 5.89
N GLU A 148 -11.27 -3.21 7.17
CA GLU A 148 -12.19 -3.22 8.31
C GLU A 148 -12.99 -1.91 8.37
N ILE A 149 -12.32 -0.76 8.22
CA ILE A 149 -12.98 0.55 8.18
C ILE A 149 -13.95 0.64 6.99
N GLU A 150 -13.55 0.19 5.80
CA GLU A 150 -14.42 0.19 4.62
C GLU A 150 -15.62 -0.74 4.77
N SER A 151 -15.41 -1.92 5.37
CA SER A 151 -16.48 -2.87 5.65
C SER A 151 -17.46 -2.30 6.67
N LEU A 152 -16.96 -1.69 7.75
CA LEU A 152 -17.78 -0.99 8.72
C LEU A 152 -18.57 0.12 8.04
N TYR A 153 -17.93 1.01 7.28
CA TYR A 153 -18.59 2.09 6.57
C TYR A 153 -19.69 1.60 5.61
N SER A 154 -19.46 0.48 4.91
CA SER A 154 -20.44 -0.10 3.98
C SER A 154 -21.63 -0.75 4.69
N GLN A 155 -21.41 -1.42 5.83
CA GLN A 155 -22.50 -1.96 6.67
C GLN A 155 -23.30 -0.82 7.31
N LEU A 156 -22.58 0.22 7.69
CA LEU A 156 -23.07 1.38 8.41
C LEU A 156 -23.89 2.33 7.53
N SER A 157 -23.52 2.48 6.25
CA SER A 157 -24.28 3.26 5.27
C SER A 157 -25.61 2.62 4.86
N LEU A 158 -25.78 1.31 5.13
CA LEU A 158 -27.02 0.57 4.88
C LEU A 158 -27.98 0.58 6.09
N ASP A 159 -27.49 0.71 7.32
CA ASP A 159 -28.31 0.45 8.52
C ASP A 159 -28.36 1.54 9.61
N MET A 160 -27.50 2.59 9.65
CA MET A 160 -27.51 3.51 10.81
C MET A 160 -28.15 4.89 10.57
N ARG A 161 -28.94 5.29 11.55
CA ARG A 161 -29.26 6.70 11.82
C ARG A 161 -28.03 7.38 12.44
N GLU A 162 -27.90 8.68 12.17
CA GLU A 162 -26.82 9.60 12.56
C GLU A 162 -26.27 9.46 14.00
N ASN A 163 -27.07 8.93 14.94
CA ASN A 163 -26.75 8.84 16.38
C ASN A 163 -25.70 7.78 16.73
N GLU A 164 -25.57 6.73 15.95
CA GLU A 164 -24.72 5.59 16.31
C GLU A 164 -23.23 5.83 15.91
N TRP A 165 -23.00 6.73 14.93
CA TRP A 165 -21.66 7.25 14.62
C TRP A 165 -21.05 8.04 15.78
N ALA A 166 -21.87 8.87 16.44
CA ALA A 166 -21.44 9.64 17.60
C ALA A 166 -21.00 8.72 18.75
N GLU A 167 -21.64 7.55 18.90
CA GLU A 167 -21.32 6.58 19.93
C GLU A 167 -20.01 5.83 19.65
N ILE A 168 -19.75 5.44 18.40
CA ILE A 168 -18.48 4.80 18.00
C ILE A 168 -17.30 5.74 18.21
N ILE A 169 -17.43 7.01 17.81
CA ILE A 169 -16.38 8.03 18.00
C ILE A 169 -16.13 8.25 19.49
N ALA A 170 -17.18 8.46 20.28
CA ALA A 170 -17.06 8.65 21.72
C ALA A 170 -16.40 7.44 22.42
N ASN A 171 -16.72 6.22 21.99
CA ASN A 171 -16.13 5.00 22.57
C ASN A 171 -14.66 4.82 22.17
N LYS A 172 -14.26 5.23 20.96
CA LYS A 172 -12.86 5.24 20.53
C LYS A 172 -12.03 6.29 21.30
N GLU A 173 -12.58 7.49 21.49
CA GLU A 173 -11.96 8.55 22.28
C GLU A 173 -11.77 8.12 23.74
N LYS A 174 -12.77 7.48 24.35
CA LYS A 174 -12.67 6.91 25.69
C LYS A 174 -11.55 5.87 25.78
N LYS A 175 -11.47 4.92 24.84
CA LYS A 175 -10.40 3.91 24.84
C LYS A 175 -9.01 4.55 24.70
N SER A 176 -8.86 5.56 23.85
CA SER A 176 -7.60 6.27 23.70
C SER A 176 -7.24 7.11 24.94
N ALA A 177 -8.23 7.65 25.66
CA ALA A 177 -8.03 8.30 26.95
C ALA A 177 -7.59 7.31 28.04
N TRP A 178 -8.23 6.14 28.13
CA TRP A 178 -7.84 5.08 29.05
C TRP A 178 -6.41 4.60 28.80
N SER A 179 -5.99 4.44 27.54
CA SER A 179 -4.61 4.08 27.21
C SER A 179 -3.60 5.17 27.62
N ARG A 180 -3.96 6.45 27.48
CA ARG A 180 -3.11 7.58 27.93
C ARG A 180 -3.01 7.65 29.45
N GLU A 181 -4.10 7.41 30.17
CA GLU A 181 -4.11 7.35 31.64
C GLU A 181 -3.22 6.21 32.17
N ILE A 182 -3.24 5.05 31.51
CA ILE A 182 -2.36 3.92 31.86
C ILE A 182 -0.88 4.26 31.60
N GLU A 183 -0.56 4.95 30.51
CA GLU A 183 0.80 5.42 30.21
C GLU A 183 1.30 6.49 31.20
N GLU A 184 0.40 7.33 31.73
CA GLU A 184 0.71 8.32 32.77
C GLU A 184 0.90 7.69 34.16
N GLU A 185 0.14 6.64 34.50
CA GLU A 185 0.29 5.89 35.76
C GLU A 185 1.58 5.05 35.81
N ASP A 186 2.02 4.49 34.67
CA ASP A 186 3.21 3.63 34.59
C ASP A 186 4.55 4.40 34.45
N ASN A 187 4.54 5.74 34.43
CA ASN A 187 5.75 6.58 34.38
C ASN A 187 5.94 7.48 35.62
N PRO A 188 6.35 6.92 36.79
CA PRO A 188 6.53 7.69 38.01
C PRO A 188 7.74 8.66 38.00
N ASP A 189 8.64 8.57 37.00
CA ASP A 189 9.98 9.19 37.08
C ASP A 189 10.13 10.59 36.44
N PHE A 190 9.07 11.20 35.89
CA PHE A 190 9.16 12.59 35.38
C PHE A 190 8.57 13.68 36.29
N ASN A 191 7.86 13.34 37.36
CA ASN A 191 7.27 14.34 38.27
C ASN A 191 8.18 14.79 39.44
N ILE A 192 9.42 14.29 39.53
CA ILE A 192 10.35 14.63 40.63
C ILE A 192 11.21 15.88 40.33
N ILE A 193 11.28 16.35 39.08
CA ILE A 193 12.22 17.43 38.71
C ILE A 193 11.63 18.84 38.91
N HIS A 194 10.31 19.01 38.97
CA HIS A 194 9.69 20.35 39.07
C HIS A 194 9.41 20.85 40.50
N THR A 195 9.70 20.09 41.56
CA THR A 195 9.35 20.50 42.94
C THR A 195 10.52 20.98 43.82
N LYS A 196 11.74 21.09 43.28
CA LYS A 196 12.89 21.65 44.03
C LYS A 196 13.46 22.90 43.37
N LYS A 197 12.74 24.02 43.47
CA LYS A 197 13.29 25.38 43.63
C LYS A 197 12.17 26.38 43.94
N ASN A 198 11.80 26.49 45.22
CA ASN A 198 11.58 27.80 45.82
C ASN A 198 11.63 27.71 47.34
N LYS A 199 12.86 27.78 47.88
CA LYS A 199 13.05 28.34 49.21
C LYS A 199 13.04 29.85 49.03
N ASN A 200 11.93 30.50 49.38
CA ASN A 200 11.96 31.85 49.89
C ASN A 200 10.96 31.96 51.02
N THR A 201 11.53 31.98 52.21
CA THR A 201 10.93 32.37 53.48
C THR A 201 10.38 33.80 53.38
N SER A 202 9.10 33.99 53.68
CA SER A 202 8.64 35.19 54.39
C SER A 202 7.51 34.78 55.32
N VAL A 203 7.77 35.02 56.60
CA VAL A 203 6.95 34.69 57.76
C VAL A 203 5.92 35.80 57.99
N ASP A 204 4.66 35.39 58.20
CA ASP A 204 3.60 35.96 59.04
C ASP A 204 3.26 37.46 59.00
N LEU A 205 2.05 37.80 58.50
CA LEU A 205 0.77 38.00 59.23
C LEU A 205 0.69 39.36 59.97
N LYS A 206 -0.25 40.22 59.54
CA LYS A 206 -1.57 40.37 60.17
C LYS A 206 -2.37 41.51 59.52
N GLN A 207 -3.66 41.22 59.28
CA GLN A 207 -4.71 42.21 59.07
C GLN A 207 -4.90 43.09 60.31
N ASN A 208 -5.08 44.39 60.12
CA ASN A 208 -6.12 45.22 60.76
C ASN A 208 -6.11 46.63 60.13
N PHE A 209 -7.31 47.06 59.73
CA PHE A 209 -7.88 48.41 59.56
C PHE A 209 -6.98 49.60 59.20
#